data_AF-G8JTS6-F1
#
_entry.id   AF-G8JTS6-F1
#
_cell.length_a   1.000
_cell.length_b   1.000
_cell.length_c   1.000
_cell.angle_alpha   90.00
_cell.angle_beta   90.00
_cell.angle_gamma   90.00
#
_symmetry.space_group_name_H-M   'P 1'
#
loop_
_entity.id
_entity.type
_entity.pdbx_description
1 polymer ?
#
loop_
_entity_poly.entity_id
_entity_poly.type
_entity_poly.pdbx_seq_one_letter_code
_entity_poly.pdbx_strand_id
1 'polypeptide(L)'
;MVESNAFEEEVLQYMQVGLRYLVLFTSQGISISMAFCKEHPILAKWMLITLILFIVYRFICYIFVLIKRFSLLVLLLLSVVVYQRGPALVWNEDIPMICSILATNRSPKTAWSNLLVYADQHSSHLKLLMYQLVSGGNVQSIEETLQRFWNGGVAAAAS
;
A
#
# COMPACT_ATOMS: atom_id res chain seq x y z
N MET A 1 -21.01 19.21 30.85
CA MET A 1 -21.14 19.44 29.40
C MET A 1 -20.50 20.75 28.93
N VAL A 2 -20.25 21.75 29.78
CA VAL A 2 -19.60 23.02 29.37
C VAL A 2 -18.06 22.89 29.24
N GLU A 3 -17.41 22.02 30.03
CA GLU A 3 -15.94 21.82 29.99
C GLU A 3 -15.42 21.19 28.68
N SER A 4 -16.21 20.38 27.98
CA SER A 4 -15.78 19.73 26.73
C SER A 4 -15.55 20.73 25.61
N ASN A 5 -16.35 21.80 25.57
CA ASN A 5 -16.32 22.78 24.47
C ASN A 5 -15.12 23.74 24.60
N ALA A 6 -14.71 24.07 25.84
CA ALA A 6 -13.58 24.95 26.09
C ALA A 6 -12.24 24.30 25.68
N PHE A 7 -12.09 22.99 25.95
CA PHE A 7 -10.90 22.24 25.56
C PHE A 7 -10.77 22.12 24.03
N GLU A 8 -11.87 21.86 23.32
CA GLU A 8 -11.87 21.77 21.85
C GLU A 8 -11.50 23.10 21.19
N GLU A 9 -11.97 24.24 21.73
CA GLU A 9 -11.61 25.56 21.24
C GLU A 9 -10.13 25.89 21.46
N GLU A 10 -9.57 25.57 22.63
CA GLU A 10 -8.13 25.74 22.89
C GLU A 10 -7.27 24.92 21.92
N VAL A 11 -7.62 23.65 21.70
CA VAL A 11 -6.91 22.75 20.79
C VAL A 11 -6.97 23.25 19.34
N LEU A 12 -8.13 23.75 18.89
CA LEU A 12 -8.29 24.37 17.58
C LEU A 12 -7.42 25.62 17.43
N GLN A 13 -7.36 26.45 18.47
CA GLN A 13 -6.56 27.68 18.47
C GLN A 13 -5.06 27.37 18.40
N TYR A 14 -4.57 26.38 19.17
CA TYR A 14 -3.19 25.91 19.08
C TYR A 14 -2.86 25.29 17.71
N MET A 15 -3.79 24.52 17.12
CA MET A 15 -3.61 23.97 15.77
C MET A 15 -3.55 25.06 14.71
N GLN A 16 -4.38 26.10 14.80
CA GLN A 16 -4.36 27.23 13.86
C GLN A 16 -3.06 28.03 13.95
N VAL A 17 -2.56 28.28 15.17
CA VAL A 17 -1.28 28.95 15.39
C VAL A 17 -0.14 28.09 14.83
N GLY A 18 -0.14 26.79 15.13
CA GLY A 18 0.86 25.84 14.61
C GLY A 18 0.87 25.78 13.08
N LEU A 19 -0.31 25.71 12.46
CA LEU A 19 -0.45 25.70 11.00
C LEU A 19 0.06 27.01 10.38
N ARG A 20 -0.22 28.16 11.01
CA ARG A 20 0.27 29.47 10.55
C ARG A 20 1.78 29.56 10.60
N TYR A 21 2.42 29.08 11.66
CA TYR A 21 3.89 29.02 11.74
C TYR A 21 4.49 28.08 10.69
N LEU A 22 3.85 26.94 10.43
CA LEU A 22 4.29 26.00 9.40
C LEU A 22 4.23 26.61 8.00
N VAL A 23 3.15 27.34 7.69
CA VAL A 23 3.01 28.07 6.42
C VAL A 23 4.05 29.19 6.30
N LEU A 24 4.33 29.93 7.37
CA LEU A 24 5.37 30.97 7.35
C LEU A 24 6.78 30.38 7.16
N PHE A 25 7.07 29.27 7.84
CA PHE A 25 8.35 28.58 7.73
C PHE A 25 8.58 28.02 6.31
N THR A 26 7.56 27.38 5.75
CA THR A 26 7.63 26.88 4.36
C THR A 26 7.72 28.01 3.35
N SER A 27 6.98 29.11 3.53
CA SER A 27 7.05 30.29 2.67
C SER A 27 8.45 30.92 2.68
N GLN A 28 9.05 31.11 3.85
CA GLN A 28 10.42 31.62 3.96
C GLN A 28 11.44 30.67 3.34
N GLY A 29 11.30 29.36 3.55
CA GLY A 29 12.15 28.35 2.93
C GLY A 29 12.09 28.39 1.40
N ILE A 30 10.89 28.59 0.83
CA ILE A 30 10.69 28.71 -0.62
C ILE A 30 11.35 29.99 -1.16
N SER A 31 11.18 31.13 -0.49
CA SER A 31 11.79 32.40 -0.92
C SER A 31 13.32 32.35 -0.91
N ILE A 32 13.92 31.76 0.13
CA ILE A 32 15.38 31.57 0.21
C ILE A 32 15.85 30.60 -0.88
N SER A 33 15.11 29.51 -1.10
CA SER A 33 15.42 28.55 -2.16
C SER A 33 15.33 29.18 -3.56
N MET A 34 14.34 30.06 -3.81
CA MET A 34 14.24 30.79 -5.08
C MET A 34 15.41 31.77 -5.29
N ALA A 35 15.82 32.48 -4.24
CA ALA A 35 16.97 33.38 -4.31
C ALA A 35 18.25 32.60 -4.64
N PHE A 36 18.48 31.46 -3.98
CA PHE A 36 19.63 30.60 -4.22
C PHE A 36 19.61 29.96 -5.63
N CYS A 37 18.43 29.55 -6.11
CA CYS A 37 18.25 29.04 -7.47
C CYS A 37 18.56 30.08 -8.56
N LYS A 38 18.29 31.38 -8.29
CA LYS A 38 18.61 32.47 -9.22
C LYS A 38 20.11 32.78 -9.27
N GLU A 39 20.79 32.74 -8.14
CA GLU A 39 22.24 33.01 -8.07
C GLU A 39 23.09 31.85 -8.60
N HIS A 40 22.67 30.59 -8.40
CA HIS A 40 23.43 29.41 -8.81
C HIS A 40 22.58 28.37 -9.57
N PRO A 41 22.18 28.67 -10.83
CA PRO A 41 21.24 27.84 -11.58
C PRO A 41 21.76 26.43 -11.91
N ILE A 42 23.09 26.26 -12.01
CA ILE A 42 23.70 24.96 -12.30
C ILE A 42 23.65 24.05 -11.07
N LEU A 43 23.99 24.58 -9.89
CA LEU A 43 23.95 23.85 -8.62
C LEU A 43 22.51 23.45 -8.25
N ALA A 44 21.55 24.35 -8.46
CA ALA A 44 20.13 24.06 -8.24
C ALA A 44 19.62 22.88 -9.08
N LYS A 45 20.02 22.81 -10.36
CA LYS A 45 19.67 21.68 -11.23
C LYS A 45 20.25 20.36 -10.72
N TRP A 46 21.52 20.34 -10.32
CA TRP A 46 22.14 19.14 -9.76
C TRP A 46 21.46 18.69 -8.46
N MET A 47 21.19 19.62 -7.55
CA MET A 47 20.46 19.33 -6.30
C MET A 47 19.07 18.73 -6.57
N LEU A 48 18.33 19.27 -7.55
CA LEU A 48 17.03 18.74 -7.94
C LEU A 48 17.15 17.31 -8.50
N ILE A 49 18.13 17.06 -9.36
CA ILE A 49 18.38 15.72 -9.92
C ILE A 49 18.73 14.72 -8.81
N THR A 50 19.62 15.10 -7.88
CA THR A 50 19.99 14.24 -6.76
C THR A 50 18.81 13.97 -5.83
N LEU A 51 17.95 14.98 -5.60
CA LEU A 51 16.72 14.83 -4.81
C LEU A 51 15.76 13.83 -5.46
N ILE A 52 15.50 13.97 -6.76
CA ILE A 52 14.63 13.04 -7.50
C ILE A 52 15.21 11.63 -7.45
N LEU A 53 16.52 11.48 -7.69
CA LEU A 53 17.20 10.19 -7.64
C LEU A 53 17.09 9.54 -6.26
N PHE A 54 17.23 10.33 -5.18
CA PHE A 54 17.08 9.87 -3.81
C PHE A 54 15.65 9.41 -3.51
N ILE A 55 14.63 10.15 -3.96
CA ILE A 55 13.22 9.78 -3.81
C ILE A 55 12.94 8.47 -4.54
N VAL A 56 13.39 8.33 -5.79
CA VAL A 56 13.22 7.11 -6.58
C VAL A 56 13.92 5.93 -5.93
N TYR A 57 15.16 6.11 -5.44
CA TYR A 57 15.88 5.08 -4.70
C TYR A 57 15.13 4.63 -3.46
N ARG A 58 14.64 5.57 -2.64
CA ARG A 58 13.81 5.29 -1.46
C ARG A 58 12.55 4.51 -1.86
N PHE A 59 11.88 4.92 -2.92
CA PHE A 59 10.68 4.25 -3.41
C PHE A 59 10.97 2.80 -3.81
N ILE A 60 12.03 2.56 -4.58
CA ILE A 60 12.46 1.21 -4.97
C ILE A 60 12.77 0.35 -3.74
N CYS A 61 13.49 0.90 -2.75
CA CYS A 61 13.76 0.19 -1.51
C CYS A 61 12.46 -0.18 -0.77
N TYR A 62 11.47 0.71 -0.70
CA TYR A 62 10.18 0.39 -0.10
C TYR A 62 9.44 -0.72 -0.85
N ILE A 63 9.43 -0.66 -2.19
CA ILE A 63 8.85 -1.73 -3.01
C ILE A 63 9.55 -3.06 -2.74
N PHE A 64 10.88 -3.07 -2.65
CA PHE A 64 11.64 -4.29 -2.37
C PHE A 64 11.32 -4.87 -0.98
N VAL A 65 11.18 -4.01 0.03
CA VAL A 65 10.78 -4.43 1.38
C VAL A 65 9.35 -4.98 1.38
N LEU A 66 8.43 -4.37 0.64
CA LEU A 66 7.06 -4.86 0.48
C LEU A 66 7.04 -6.23 -0.19
N ILE A 67 7.77 -6.41 -1.30
CA ILE A 67 7.88 -7.68 -2.01
C ILE A 67 8.44 -8.76 -1.07
N LYS A 68 9.49 -8.45 -0.29
CA LYS A 68 10.07 -9.40 0.66
C LYS A 68 9.06 -9.83 1.73
N ARG A 69 8.30 -8.89 2.30
CA ARG A 69 7.24 -9.19 3.28
C ARG A 69 6.11 -10.01 2.67
N PHE A 70 5.70 -9.67 1.45
CA PHE A 70 4.67 -10.39 0.72
C PHE A 70 5.10 -11.83 0.39
N SER A 71 6.34 -12.00 -0.07
CA SER A 71 6.93 -13.33 -0.33
C SER A 71 6.97 -14.19 0.93
N LEU A 72 7.37 -13.63 2.07
CA LEU A 72 7.32 -14.35 3.36
C LEU A 72 5.91 -14.74 3.76
N LEU A 73 4.92 -13.86 3.54
CA LEU A 73 3.52 -14.13 3.85
C LEU A 73 2.97 -15.28 2.98
N VAL A 74 3.27 -15.28 1.69
CA VAL A 74 2.90 -16.37 0.76
C VAL A 74 3.56 -17.68 1.18
N LEU A 75 4.85 -17.65 1.53
CA LEU A 75 5.60 -18.84 1.95
C LEU A 75 5.05 -19.40 3.26
N LEU A 76 4.68 -18.54 4.21
CA LEU A 76 4.04 -18.92 5.47
C LEU A 76 2.67 -19.55 5.22
N LEU A 77 1.82 -18.94 4.39
CA LEU A 77 0.53 -19.51 4.00
C LEU A 77 0.70 -20.89 3.35
N LEU A 78 1.64 -21.01 2.41
CA LEU A 78 1.92 -22.27 1.73
C LEU A 78 2.43 -23.33 2.71
N SER A 79 3.28 -22.95 3.68
CA SER A 79 3.74 -23.84 4.74
C SER A 79 2.60 -24.34 5.63
N VAL A 80 1.64 -23.49 5.98
CA VAL A 80 0.44 -23.89 6.75
C VAL A 80 -0.44 -24.86 5.93
N VAL A 81 -0.63 -24.59 4.64
CA VAL A 81 -1.42 -25.46 3.74
C VAL A 81 -0.75 -26.82 3.57
N VAL A 82 0.56 -26.85 3.34
CA VAL A 82 1.36 -28.09 3.25
C VAL A 82 1.31 -28.88 4.55
N TYR A 83 1.38 -28.22 5.70
CA TYR A 83 1.30 -28.88 7.01
C TYR A 83 -0.06 -29.55 7.24
N GLN A 84 -1.15 -28.91 6.80
CA GLN A 84 -2.51 -29.44 7.01
C GLN A 84 -2.89 -30.57 6.05
N ARG A 85 -2.48 -30.49 4.78
CA ARG A 85 -2.93 -31.41 3.72
C ARG A 85 -1.88 -32.43 3.28
N GLY A 86 -0.62 -32.21 3.63
CA GLY A 86 0.51 -32.97 3.15
C GLY A 86 1.05 -32.44 1.81
N PRO A 87 2.37 -32.56 1.57
CA PRO A 87 3.04 -31.93 0.43
C PRO A 87 2.61 -32.52 -0.93
N ALA A 88 2.22 -33.79 -0.98
CA ALA A 88 1.87 -34.49 -2.22
C ALA A 88 0.55 -33.99 -2.84
N LEU A 89 -0.47 -33.69 -2.02
CA LEU A 89 -1.75 -33.16 -2.52
C LEU A 89 -1.63 -31.69 -2.92
N VAL A 90 -0.90 -30.89 -2.14
CA VAL A 90 -0.73 -29.46 -2.44
C VAL A 90 0.00 -29.26 -3.78
N TRP A 91 1.02 -30.06 -4.04
CA TRP A 91 1.83 -29.92 -5.26
C TRP A 91 1.09 -30.39 -6.52
N ASN A 92 0.32 -31.47 -6.42
CA ASN A 92 -0.29 -32.10 -7.59
C ASN A 92 -1.72 -31.63 -7.88
N GLU A 93 -2.42 -31.09 -6.88
CA GLU A 93 -3.85 -30.78 -6.98
C GLU A 93 -4.11 -29.29 -6.71
N ASP A 94 -3.60 -28.74 -5.60
CA ASP A 94 -3.91 -27.36 -5.20
C ASP A 94 -3.19 -26.31 -6.06
N ILE A 95 -1.88 -26.46 -6.33
CA ILE A 95 -1.11 -25.52 -7.18
C ILE A 95 -1.68 -25.42 -8.61
N PRO A 96 -1.90 -26.52 -9.37
CA PRO A 96 -2.42 -26.42 -10.73
C PRO A 96 -3.85 -25.89 -10.78
N MET A 97 -4.67 -26.13 -9.75
CA MET A 97 -6.03 -25.60 -9.65
C MET A 97 -6.07 -24.10 -9.36
N ILE A 98 -5.20 -23.60 -8.47
CA ILE A 98 -5.06 -22.16 -8.23
C ILE A 98 -4.51 -21.45 -9.49
N CYS A 99 -3.51 -22.05 -10.15
CA CYS A 99 -2.97 -21.53 -11.40
C CYS A 99 -4.01 -21.50 -12.53
N SER A 100 -4.89 -22.51 -12.64
CA SER A 100 -5.94 -22.54 -13.65
C SER A 100 -7.02 -21.49 -13.37
N ILE A 101 -7.40 -21.26 -12.11
CA ILE A 101 -8.34 -20.19 -11.73
C ILE A 101 -7.77 -18.80 -12.05
N LEU A 102 -6.48 -18.58 -11.76
CA LEU A 102 -5.78 -17.32 -12.07
C LEU A 102 -5.58 -17.12 -13.58
N ALA A 103 -5.27 -18.18 -14.33
CA ALA A 103 -5.07 -18.11 -15.77
C ALA A 103 -6.39 -17.88 -16.54
N THR A 104 -7.50 -18.39 -16.01
CA THR A 104 -8.80 -18.34 -16.69
C THR A 104 -9.56 -17.03 -16.42
N ASN A 105 -9.36 -16.39 -15.27
CA ASN A 105 -10.09 -15.18 -14.89
C ASN A 105 -9.25 -13.91 -15.07
N ARG A 106 -9.56 -13.10 -16.10
CA ARG A 106 -8.92 -11.80 -16.34
C ARG A 106 -9.34 -10.70 -15.35
N SER A 107 -10.49 -10.84 -14.71
CA SER A 107 -11.01 -9.86 -13.74
C SER A 107 -10.66 -10.26 -12.31
N PRO A 108 -10.00 -9.39 -11.53
CA PRO A 108 -9.54 -9.70 -10.17
C PRO A 108 -10.70 -10.01 -9.22
N LYS A 109 -11.87 -9.39 -9.43
CA LYS A 109 -13.09 -9.67 -8.65
C LYS A 109 -13.58 -11.11 -8.82
N THR A 110 -13.55 -11.60 -10.06
CA THR A 110 -14.03 -12.94 -10.41
C THR A 110 -13.02 -14.02 -10.02
N ALA A 111 -11.72 -13.71 -10.13
CA ALA A 111 -10.67 -14.57 -9.60
C ALA A 111 -10.79 -14.72 -8.07
N TRP A 112 -11.04 -13.62 -7.35
CA TRP A 112 -11.20 -13.63 -5.90
C TRP A 112 -12.43 -14.41 -5.43
N SER A 113 -13.58 -14.22 -6.09
CA SER A 113 -14.80 -14.98 -5.76
C SER A 113 -14.62 -16.48 -5.98
N ASN A 114 -13.97 -16.88 -7.07
CA ASN A 114 -13.72 -18.29 -7.37
C ASN A 114 -12.71 -18.91 -6.41
N LEU A 115 -11.73 -18.13 -5.94
CA LEU A 115 -10.76 -18.56 -4.94
C LEU A 115 -11.39 -18.71 -3.55
N LEU A 116 -12.36 -17.85 -3.19
CA LEU A 116 -13.16 -18.01 -1.98
C LEU A 116 -14.07 -19.26 -2.03
N VAL A 117 -14.71 -19.52 -3.17
CA VAL A 117 -15.53 -20.75 -3.37
C VAL A 117 -14.66 -22.00 -3.27
N TYR A 118 -13.46 -21.96 -3.85
CA TYR A 118 -12.49 -23.04 -3.73
C TYR A 118 -12.05 -23.27 -2.28
N ALA A 119 -11.71 -22.20 -1.55
CA ALA A 119 -11.37 -22.30 -0.13
C ALA A 119 -12.51 -22.88 0.74
N ASP A 120 -13.76 -22.52 0.43
CA ASP A 120 -14.96 -22.99 1.13
C ASP A 120 -15.21 -24.50 0.94
N GLN A 121 -14.92 -25.02 -0.25
CA GLN A 121 -15.09 -26.44 -0.57
C GLN A 121 -14.00 -27.35 0.00
N HIS A 122 -12.90 -26.80 0.50
CA HIS A 122 -11.68 -27.56 0.74
C HIS A 122 -11.13 -27.47 2.17
N SER A 123 -11.43 -26.43 2.95
CA SER A 123 -11.09 -26.41 4.38
C SER A 123 -11.87 -25.35 5.16
N SER A 124 -12.55 -25.78 6.23
CA SER A 124 -13.25 -24.90 7.18
C SER A 124 -12.32 -23.97 7.96
N HIS A 125 -11.04 -24.34 8.14
CA HIS A 125 -10.03 -23.52 8.81
C HIS A 125 -9.36 -22.50 7.88
N LEU A 126 -9.22 -22.83 6.59
CA LEU A 126 -8.67 -21.92 5.57
C LEU A 126 -9.66 -20.78 5.30
N LYS A 127 -10.96 -21.08 5.36
CA LYS A 127 -12.04 -20.09 5.43
C LYS A 127 -11.84 -19.10 6.59
N LEU A 128 -11.61 -19.60 7.81
CA LEU A 128 -11.39 -18.77 8.99
C LEU A 128 -10.16 -17.86 8.86
N LEU A 129 -9.06 -18.38 8.31
CA LEU A 129 -7.84 -17.60 8.02
C LEU A 129 -8.05 -16.55 6.93
N MET A 130 -8.74 -16.87 5.84
CA MET A 130 -9.08 -15.90 4.79
C MET A 130 -10.06 -14.84 5.30
N TYR A 131 -11.09 -15.22 6.06
CA TYR A 131 -12.01 -14.28 6.69
C TYR A 131 -11.35 -13.42 7.76
N GLN A 132 -10.36 -13.93 8.51
CA GLN A 132 -9.59 -13.13 9.48
C GLN A 132 -8.58 -12.19 8.80
N LEU A 133 -7.99 -12.58 7.66
CA LEU A 133 -7.20 -11.68 6.82
C LEU A 133 -8.07 -10.58 6.19
N VAL A 134 -9.32 -10.90 5.85
CA VAL A 134 -10.36 -10.00 5.30
C VAL A 134 -11.03 -9.13 6.38
N SER A 135 -11.18 -9.60 7.62
CA SER A 135 -11.77 -8.82 8.71
C SER A 135 -10.73 -8.00 9.49
N GLY A 136 -9.48 -8.46 9.54
CA GLY A 136 -8.36 -7.73 10.13
C GLY A 136 -7.75 -6.67 9.20
N GLY A 137 -7.90 -6.86 7.87
CA GLY A 137 -7.54 -5.87 6.85
C GLY A 137 -8.81 -5.39 6.16
N ASN A 138 -9.31 -4.21 6.56
CA ASN A 138 -10.49 -3.56 6.01
C ASN A 138 -10.54 -3.74 4.48
N VAL A 139 -11.39 -4.65 3.99
CA VAL A 139 -11.41 -5.08 2.57
C VAL A 139 -11.64 -3.90 1.64
N GLN A 140 -12.38 -2.90 2.10
CA GLN A 140 -12.55 -1.63 1.40
C GLN A 140 -11.25 -0.85 1.27
N SER A 141 -10.35 -0.89 2.25
CA SER A 141 -9.04 -0.22 2.18
C SER A 141 -8.09 -0.92 1.20
N ILE A 142 -8.10 -2.25 1.13
CA ILE A 142 -7.31 -3.00 0.13
C ILE A 142 -7.90 -2.82 -1.27
N GLU A 143 -9.22 -2.80 -1.40
CA GLU A 143 -9.93 -2.54 -2.67
C GLU A 143 -9.70 -1.10 -3.16
N GLU A 144 -9.73 -0.11 -2.27
CA GLU A 144 -9.39 1.29 -2.57
C GLU A 144 -7.91 1.46 -2.92
N THR A 145 -7.00 0.76 -2.23
CA THR A 145 -5.56 0.84 -2.51
C THR A 145 -5.25 0.21 -3.87
N LEU A 146 -5.86 -0.93 -4.20
CA LEU A 146 -5.73 -1.58 -5.51
C LEU A 146 -6.37 -0.75 -6.64
N GLN A 147 -7.55 -0.15 -6.41
CA GLN A 147 -8.18 0.74 -7.39
C GLN A 147 -7.36 2.01 -7.62
N ARG A 148 -6.78 2.61 -6.56
CA ARG A 148 -5.88 3.77 -6.70
C ARG A 148 -4.60 3.43 -7.44
N PHE A 149 -4.03 2.25 -7.20
CA PHE A 149 -2.84 1.79 -7.91
C PHE A 149 -3.13 1.53 -9.40
N TRP A 150 -4.28 0.93 -9.71
CA TRP A 150 -4.70 0.64 -11.07
C TRP A 150 -5.06 1.92 -11.84
N ASN A 151 -5.86 2.82 -11.26
CA ASN A 151 -6.26 4.07 -11.92
C ASN A 151 -5.12 5.11 -11.96
N GLY A 152 -4.24 5.13 -10.97
CA GLY A 152 -3.05 5.97 -10.96
C GLY A 152 -1.98 5.54 -11.98
N GLY A 153 -1.86 4.24 -12.26
CA GLY A 153 -0.96 3.72 -13.29
C GLY A 153 -1.43 4.01 -14.72
N VAL A 154 -2.74 4.03 -14.96
CA VAL A 154 -3.29 4.34 -16.30
C VAL A 154 -3.21 5.83 -16.62
N ALA A 155 -3.31 6.71 -15.62
CA ALA A 155 -3.16 8.16 -15.80
C ALA A 155 -1.72 8.57 -16.19
N ALA A 156 -0.70 7.85 -15.70
CA ALA A 156 0.70 8.11 -16.03
C ALA A 156 1.14 7.51 -17.39
N ALA A 157 0.34 6.63 -17.99
CA ALA A 157 0.60 6.04 -19.30
C ALA A 157 -0.13 6.75 -20.47
N ALA A 158 -0.99 7.73 -20.16
CA ALA A 158 -1.78 8.51 -21.12
C ALA A 158 -1.35 9.98 -21.23
N SER A 159 -0.23 10.37 -20.61
CA SER A 159 0.45 11.67 -20.75
C SER A 159 1.87 11.46 -21.25
#